data_AF-F3ZHQ7-F1
#
_entry.id   AF-F3ZHQ7-F1
#
_cell.length_a   1.000
_cell.length_b   1.000
_cell.length_c   1.000
_cell.angle_alpha   90.00
_cell.angle_beta   90.00
_cell.angle_gamma   90.00
#
_symmetry.space_group_name_H-M   'P 1'
#
loop_
_entity.id
_entity.type
_entity.pdbx_description
1 polymer ?
#
loop_
_entity_poly.entity_id
_entity_poly.type
_entity_poly.pdbx_seq_one_letter_code
_entity_poly.pdbx_strand_id
1 'polypeptide(L)'
;MSDHSNPRDDNTPGTPHGHKPANLDDIQAVERLERESATASRLFDVRLIIGGLFTVYGIIVTISGITASDADLAKAQDININLWTGLGMLVLGLLFLAWMVWRPQTPPPVEEIVEDLHREE
;
A
#
# COMPACT_ATOMS: atom_id res chain seq x y z
N MET A 1 64.43 -45.28 -24.12
CA MET A 1 64.21 -44.04 -23.35
C MET A 1 63.19 -43.21 -24.10
N SER A 2 61.94 -43.32 -23.68
CA SER A 2 60.82 -42.45 -24.03
C SER A 2 60.99 -41.09 -23.35
N ASP A 3 60.59 -39.99 -24.00
CA ASP A 3 59.39 -39.28 -23.54
C ASP A 3 58.86 -38.31 -24.60
N HIS A 4 57.55 -38.38 -24.83
CA HIS A 4 56.74 -37.46 -25.61
C HIS A 4 56.02 -36.58 -24.58
N SER A 5 56.29 -35.27 -24.56
CA SER A 5 55.49 -34.35 -23.73
C SER A 5 55.27 -33.02 -24.44
N ASN A 6 54.16 -33.02 -25.18
CA ASN A 6 53.16 -31.98 -25.42
C ASN A 6 53.42 -30.57 -24.80
N PRO A 7 53.42 -29.49 -25.60
CA PRO A 7 53.28 -28.14 -25.07
C PRO A 7 51.85 -27.94 -24.55
N ARG A 8 51.74 -28.01 -23.22
CA ARG A 8 50.72 -27.43 -22.35
C ARG A 8 50.38 -26.00 -22.81
N ASP A 9 49.16 -25.82 -23.31
CA ASP A 9 47.95 -25.43 -22.57
C ASP A 9 47.77 -23.91 -22.49
N ASP A 10 46.53 -23.56 -22.73
CA ASP A 10 45.95 -22.33 -23.22
C ASP A 10 45.45 -21.49 -22.06
N ASN A 11 46.38 -20.89 -21.32
CA ASN A 11 46.02 -20.04 -20.19
C ASN A 11 45.73 -18.62 -20.67
N THR A 12 44.65 -18.48 -21.44
CA THR A 12 43.99 -17.20 -21.65
C THR A 12 43.43 -16.77 -20.29
N PRO A 13 43.71 -15.56 -19.78
CA PRO A 13 43.07 -15.09 -18.55
C PRO A 13 41.57 -15.06 -18.80
N GLY A 14 40.85 -16.05 -18.25
CA GLY A 14 39.41 -16.05 -18.23
C GLY A 14 38.94 -14.74 -17.63
N THR A 15 38.10 -14.03 -18.36
CA THR A 15 37.27 -12.99 -17.77
C THR A 15 36.60 -13.57 -16.53
N PRO A 16 36.76 -12.96 -15.34
CA PRO A 16 36.00 -13.40 -14.20
C PRO A 16 34.54 -12.99 -14.44
N HIS A 17 33.76 -13.89 -15.03
CA HIS A 17 32.32 -13.93 -14.79
C HIS A 17 32.14 -14.40 -13.35
N GLY A 18 32.49 -13.51 -12.41
CA GLY A 18 32.12 -13.66 -11.02
C GLY A 18 30.61 -13.57 -10.94
N HIS A 19 29.97 -14.67 -10.53
CA HIS A 19 28.75 -14.57 -9.76
C HIS A 19 29.09 -13.67 -8.57
N LYS A 20 28.70 -12.39 -8.66
CA LYS A 20 28.91 -11.42 -7.61
C LYS A 20 28.21 -11.98 -6.36
N PRO A 21 28.91 -12.26 -5.25
CA PRO A 21 28.23 -12.66 -4.03
C PRO A 21 27.25 -11.55 -3.67
N ALA A 22 26.04 -11.91 -3.24
CA ALA A 22 25.02 -10.97 -2.78
C ALA A 22 25.70 -9.90 -1.89
N ASN A 23 25.77 -8.67 -2.39
CA ASN A 23 26.51 -7.63 -1.72
C ASN A 23 25.74 -7.26 -0.45
N LEU A 24 26.41 -7.12 0.68
CA LEU A 24 25.80 -6.63 1.93
C LEU A 24 25.10 -5.27 1.72
N ASP A 25 25.61 -4.48 0.77
CA ASP A 25 25.00 -3.22 0.35
C ASP A 25 23.63 -3.42 -0.33
N ASP A 26 23.47 -4.50 -1.10
CA ASP A 26 22.21 -4.81 -1.79
C ASP A 26 21.14 -5.24 -0.76
N ILE A 27 21.53 -5.99 0.28
CA ILE A 27 20.65 -6.40 1.38
C ILE A 27 20.20 -5.19 2.21
N GLN A 28 21.10 -4.27 2.53
CA GLN A 28 20.77 -3.03 3.26
C GLN A 28 19.87 -2.10 2.43
N ALA A 29 20.04 -2.08 1.10
CA ALA A 29 19.19 -1.30 0.22
C ALA A 29 17.76 -1.85 0.18
N VAL A 30 17.59 -3.18 0.10
CA VAL A 30 16.26 -3.83 0.16
C VAL A 30 15.57 -3.56 1.49
N GLU A 31 16.26 -3.73 2.62
CA GLU A 31 15.70 -3.47 3.96
C GLU A 31 15.27 -2.01 4.14
N ARG A 32 16.02 -1.05 3.58
CA ARG A 32 15.66 0.37 3.59
C ARG A 32 14.39 0.63 2.78
N LEU A 33 14.30 0.03 1.58
CA LEU A 33 13.13 0.16 0.71
C LEU A 33 11.89 -0.47 1.35
N GLU A 34 12.04 -1.58 2.06
CA GLU A 34 10.95 -2.23 2.81
C GLU A 34 10.50 -1.40 4.02
N ARG A 35 11.43 -0.83 4.80
CA ARG A 35 11.06 0.09 5.90
C ARG A 35 10.35 1.34 5.37
N GLU A 36 10.81 1.86 4.23
CA GLU A 36 10.21 3.02 3.57
C GLU A 36 8.81 2.67 3.02
N SER A 37 8.62 1.48 2.44
CA SER A 37 7.33 1.00 1.94
C SER A 37 6.34 0.64 3.07
N ALA A 38 6.80 0.04 4.17
CA ALA A 38 6.00 -0.22 5.37
C ALA A 38 5.58 1.07 6.08
N THR A 39 6.43 2.09 6.04
CA THR A 39 6.06 3.43 6.52
C THR A 39 5.07 4.08 5.56
N ALA A 40 5.24 3.93 4.25
CA ALA A 40 4.30 4.44 3.26
C ALA A 40 2.92 3.76 3.34
N SER A 41 2.84 2.44 3.58
CA SER A 41 1.56 1.72 3.71
C SER A 41 0.74 2.21 4.90
N ARG A 42 1.40 2.68 5.97
CA ARG A 42 0.74 3.36 7.10
C ARG A 42 0.13 4.71 6.70
N LEU A 43 0.75 5.44 5.79
CA LEU A 43 0.21 6.69 5.25
C LEU A 43 -0.89 6.45 4.20
N PHE A 44 -0.87 5.31 3.52
CA PHE A 44 -1.87 4.89 2.54
C PHE A 44 -2.88 3.87 3.12
N ASP A 45 -3.39 4.11 4.34
CA ASP A 45 -4.53 3.34 4.84
C ASP A 45 -5.77 3.67 4.00
N VAL A 46 -6.26 2.67 3.27
CA VAL A 46 -7.47 2.72 2.45
C VAL A 46 -8.67 3.27 3.23
N ARG A 47 -8.73 3.04 4.55
CA ARG A 47 -9.80 3.53 5.42
C ARG A 47 -9.84 5.05 5.49
N LEU A 48 -8.67 5.70 5.49
CA LEU A 48 -8.56 7.16 5.51
C LEU A 48 -8.98 7.75 4.17
N ILE A 49 -8.53 7.15 3.07
CA ILE A 49 -8.85 7.62 1.71
C ILE A 49 -10.34 7.48 1.44
N ILE A 50 -10.90 6.29 1.65
CA ILE A 50 -12.33 6.02 1.40
C ILE A 50 -13.19 6.79 2.40
N GLY A 51 -12.88 6.73 3.70
CA GLY A 51 -13.65 7.41 4.74
C GLY A 51 -13.64 8.93 4.59
N GLY A 52 -12.48 9.51 4.28
CA GLY A 52 -12.32 10.93 3.99
C GLY A 52 -13.09 11.35 2.75
N LEU A 53 -12.99 10.58 1.66
CA LEU A 53 -13.73 10.85 0.42
C LEU A 53 -15.25 10.85 0.64
N PHE A 54 -15.78 9.81 1.30
CA PHE A 54 -17.21 9.72 1.62
C PHE A 54 -17.67 10.88 2.52
N THR A 55 -16.84 11.30 3.47
CA THR A 55 -17.16 12.42 4.36
C THR A 55 -17.25 13.73 3.58
N VAL A 56 -16.25 14.05 2.74
CA VAL A 56 -16.24 15.29 1.94
C VAL A 56 -17.39 15.31 0.93
N TYR A 57 -17.59 14.22 0.18
CA TYR A 57 -18.70 14.14 -0.76
C TYR A 57 -20.05 14.17 -0.05
N GLY A 58 -20.19 13.46 1.06
CA GLY A 58 -21.40 13.45 1.88
C GLY A 58 -21.76 14.84 2.38
N ILE A 59 -20.78 15.65 2.82
CA ILE A 59 -21.02 17.05 3.23
C ILE A 59 -21.56 17.86 2.05
N ILE A 60 -20.92 17.80 0.88
CA ILE A 60 -21.34 18.55 -0.31
C ILE A 60 -22.78 18.16 -0.68
N VAL A 61 -23.07 16.86 -0.78
CA VAL A 61 -24.38 16.33 -1.18
C VAL A 61 -25.45 16.67 -0.13
N THR A 62 -25.11 16.61 1.16
CA THR A 62 -26.03 17.00 2.25
C THR A 62 -26.36 18.49 2.17
N ILE A 63 -25.37 19.36 1.95
CA ILE A 63 -25.60 20.80 1.76
C ILE A 63 -26.50 21.04 0.56
N SER A 64 -26.20 20.42 -0.60
CA SER A 64 -27.05 20.50 -1.79
C SER A 64 -28.49 20.02 -1.52
N GLY A 65 -28.65 18.98 -0.71
CA GLY A 65 -29.95 18.50 -0.23
C GLY A 65 -30.68 19.55 0.62
N ILE A 66 -30.02 20.14 1.62
CA ILE A 66 -30.63 21.15 2.51
C ILE A 66 -31.00 22.43 1.74
N THR A 67 -30.19 22.85 0.76
CA THR A 67 -30.44 24.06 -0.04
C THR A 67 -31.37 23.83 -1.24
N ALA A 68 -31.92 22.62 -1.42
CA ALA A 68 -32.86 22.35 -2.50
C ALA A 68 -34.14 23.17 -2.31
N SER A 69 -34.58 23.87 -3.36
CA SER A 69 -35.73 24.76 -3.34
C SER A 69 -37.06 23.98 -3.38
N ASP A 70 -38.16 24.54 -2.85
CA ASP A 70 -39.50 23.93 -2.83
C ASP A 70 -40.00 23.46 -4.22
N ALA A 71 -39.49 24.06 -5.30
CA ALA A 71 -39.77 23.66 -6.67
C ALA A 71 -39.19 22.28 -7.06
N ASP A 72 -38.14 21.82 -6.37
CA ASP A 72 -37.53 20.49 -6.55
C ASP A 72 -38.21 19.43 -5.65
N LEU A 73 -38.69 19.82 -4.47
CA LEU A 73 -39.47 18.93 -3.57
C LEU A 73 -40.80 18.49 -4.22
N ALA A 74 -41.43 19.38 -4.99
CA ALA A 74 -42.68 19.10 -5.69
C ALA A 74 -42.58 18.03 -6.79
N LYS A 75 -41.36 17.74 -7.31
CA LYS A 75 -41.13 16.70 -8.34
C LYS A 75 -40.66 15.36 -7.76
N ALA A 76 -40.33 15.30 -6.46
CA ALA A 76 -39.63 14.18 -5.83
C ALA A 76 -40.46 13.43 -4.77
N GLN A 77 -41.80 13.51 -4.80
CA GLN A 77 -42.67 12.87 -3.79
C GLN A 77 -42.27 13.20 -2.34
N ASP A 78 -41.86 14.44 -2.06
CA ASP A 78 -41.48 14.91 -0.71
C ASP A 78 -40.25 14.22 -0.06
N ILE A 79 -39.52 13.37 -0.80
CA ILE A 79 -38.30 12.70 -0.29
C ILE A 79 -37.08 13.31 -0.97
N ASN A 80 -36.30 14.07 -0.20
CA ASN A 80 -35.05 14.64 -0.67
C ASN A 80 -33.96 13.56 -0.78
N ILE A 81 -33.81 12.98 -1.98
CA ILE A 81 -32.86 11.91 -2.25
C ILE A 81 -31.41 12.35 -2.01
N ASN A 82 -31.07 13.61 -2.32
CA ASN A 82 -29.75 14.17 -2.07
C ASN A 82 -29.48 14.25 -0.56
N LEU A 83 -30.46 14.66 0.24
CA LEU A 83 -30.31 14.71 1.69
C LEU A 83 -30.05 13.32 2.29
N TRP A 84 -30.85 12.32 1.91
CA TRP A 84 -30.72 10.95 2.42
C TRP A 84 -29.43 10.27 1.95
N THR A 85 -29.06 10.44 0.68
CA THR A 85 -27.79 9.90 0.16
C THR A 85 -26.59 10.60 0.79
N GLY A 86 -26.63 11.94 0.92
CA GLY A 86 -25.60 12.71 1.61
C GLY A 86 -25.42 12.27 3.06
N LEU A 87 -26.52 12.16 3.81
CA LEU A 87 -26.49 11.72 5.20
C LEU A 87 -26.00 10.27 5.34
N GLY A 88 -26.43 9.38 4.44
CA GLY A 88 -25.94 8.00 4.37
C GLY A 88 -24.43 7.94 4.16
N MET A 89 -23.91 8.71 3.19
CA MET A 89 -22.47 8.84 2.93
C MET A 89 -21.71 9.41 4.13
N LEU A 90 -22.29 10.37 4.85
CA LEU A 90 -21.69 11.01 6.01
C LEU A 90 -21.55 10.02 7.19
N VAL A 91 -22.61 9.27 7.48
CA VAL A 91 -22.59 8.22 8.50
C VAL A 91 -21.55 7.15 8.15
N LEU A 92 -21.51 6.70 6.90
CA LEU A 92 -20.56 5.70 6.43
C LEU A 92 -19.10 6.21 6.52
N GLY A 93 -18.85 7.44 6.06
CA GLY A 93 -17.54 8.09 6.13
C GLY A 93 -17.04 8.23 7.57
N LEU A 94 -17.89 8.72 8.48
CA LEU A 94 -17.58 8.83 9.90
C LEU A 94 -17.36 7.46 10.56
N LEU A 95 -18.11 6.43 10.15
CA LEU A 95 -17.92 5.08 10.65
C LEU A 95 -16.54 4.53 10.26
N PHE A 96 -16.09 4.76 9.03
CA PHE A 96 -14.73 4.40 8.60
C PHE A 96 -13.64 5.14 9.38
N LEU A 97 -13.83 6.43 9.65
CA LEU A 97 -12.89 7.22 10.45
C LEU A 97 -12.88 6.79 11.92
N ALA A 98 -14.04 6.51 12.52
CA ALA A 98 -14.14 5.98 13.87
C ALA A 98 -13.51 4.58 13.99
N TRP A 99 -13.68 3.75 12.96
CA TRP A 99 -13.05 2.42 12.89
C TRP A 99 -11.52 2.51 12.83
N MET A 100 -10.96 3.52 12.15
CA MET A 100 -9.50 3.77 12.17
C MET A 100 -8.99 4.01 13.58
N VAL A 101 -9.73 4.77 14.39
CA VAL A 101 -9.37 5.05 15.80
C VAL A 101 -9.50 3.79 16.67
N TRP A 102 -10.53 2.96 16.44
CA TRP A 102 -10.75 1.72 17.22
C TRP A 102 -9.89 0.53 16.79
N ARG A 103 -9.43 0.49 15.53
CA ARG A 103 -8.58 -0.59 14.99
C ARG A 103 -7.27 -0.04 14.42
N PRO A 104 -6.37 0.50 15.26
CA PRO A 104 -5.02 0.84 14.83
C PRO A 104 -4.38 -0.38 14.16
N GLN A 105 -3.86 -0.21 12.94
CA GLN A 105 -3.09 -1.26 12.29
C GLN A 105 -1.66 -1.22 12.84
N THR A 106 -1.33 -2.16 13.72
CA THR A 106 0.05 -2.37 14.16
C THR A 106 0.75 -3.21 13.10
N PRO A 107 1.79 -2.73 12.41
CA PRO A 107 2.54 -3.56 11.48
C PRO A 107 3.22 -4.71 12.22
N PRO A 108 3.44 -5.85 11.54
CA PRO A 108 4.22 -6.94 12.10
C PRO A 108 5.63 -6.46 12.47
N PRO A 109 6.19 -6.91 13.61
CA PRO A 109 7.59 -6.67 13.97
C PRO A 109 8.53 -7.19 12.86
N VAL A 110 9.64 -6.48 12.64
CA VAL A 110 10.61 -6.83 11.58
C VAL A 110 11.17 -8.24 11.79
N GLU A 111 11.33 -8.66 13.05
CA GLU A 111 11.77 -10.00 13.43
C GLU A 111 10.85 -11.11 12.92
N GLU A 112 9.53 -10.90 12.90
CA GLU A 112 8.55 -11.90 12.42
C GLU A 112 8.64 -12.06 10.90
N ILE A 113 8.88 -10.95 10.18
CA ILE A 113 9.06 -10.94 8.72
C ILE A 113 10.34 -11.69 8.32
N VAL A 114 11.44 -11.45 9.05
CA VAL A 114 12.74 -12.10 8.80
C VAL A 114 12.71 -13.60 9.14
N GLU A 115 11.94 -13.99 10.15
CA GLU A 115 11.76 -15.39 10.53
C GLU A 115 10.92 -16.16 9.50
N ASP A 116 9.84 -15.55 9.00
CA ASP A 116 9.00 -16.15 7.95
C ASP A 116 9.78 -16.30 6.62
N LEU A 117 10.61 -15.32 6.26
CA LEU A 117 11.49 -15.42 5.09
C LEU A 117 12.50 -16.57 5.20
N HIS A 118 13.08 -16.81 6.38
CA HIS A 118 13.99 -17.94 6.60
C HIS A 118 13.29 -19.29 6.72
N ARG A 119 12.00 -19.32 7.05
CA ARG A 119 11.21 -20.56 7.17
C ARG A 119 10.80 -21.12 5.80
N GLU A 120 10.73 -20.25 4.80
CA GLU A 120 10.31 -20.57 3.42
C GLU A 120 11.50 -20.90 2.48
N GLU A 121 12.76 -20.81 2.97
CA GLU A 121 13.98 -21.32 2.31
C GLU A 121 14.36 -22.74 2.80
#